data_AF-A0A8C0DH31-F1
#
_entry.id   AF-A0A8C0DH31-F1
#
_cell.length_a   1.000
_cell.length_b   1.000
_cell.length_c   1.000
_cell.angle_alpha   90.00
_cell.angle_beta   90.00
_cell.angle_gamma   90.00
#
_symmetry.space_group_name_H-M   'P 1'
#
loop_
_entity.id
_entity.type
_entity.pdbx_description
1 polymer ?
#
loop_
_entity_poly.entity_id
_entity_poly.type
_entity_poly.pdbx_seq_one_letter_code
_entity_poly.pdbx_strand_id
1 'polypeptide(L)' 'VSEYEFWGGDLHPLVSRFWDKNQPDNWRHGNGLTEDCVHMQRKWNDMYCTALYHWVCKKPVAPSPGCLGSL' A
#
# COMPACT_ATOMS: atom_id res chain seq x y z
N VAL A 1 -5.11 5.76 5.21
CA VAL A 1 -4.85 5.20 3.88
C VAL A 1 -6.09 5.20 3.02
N SER A 2 -6.60 6.39 2.71
CA SER A 2 -7.53 6.58 1.59
C SER A 2 -6.72 6.53 0.29
N GLU A 3 -7.36 6.16 -0.81
CA GLU A 3 -6.77 6.05 -2.16
C GLU A 3 -5.99 7.31 -2.59
N TYR A 4 -6.41 8.48 -2.10
CA TYR A 4 -5.77 9.77 -2.37
C TYR A 4 -4.38 9.94 -1.74
N GLU A 5 -4.06 9.22 -0.65
CA GLU A 5 -2.74 9.26 -0.02
C GLU A 5 -1.68 8.44 -0.80
N PHE A 6 -2.11 7.56 -1.71
CA PHE A 6 -1.22 6.68 -2.46
C PHE A 6 -0.72 7.31 -3.79
N TRP A 7 -1.45 8.29 -4.34
CA TRP A 7 -1.13 8.92 -5.64
C TRP A 7 -0.93 10.45 -5.57
N GLY A 8 -0.97 11.05 -4.38
CA GLY A 8 -0.70 12.48 -4.20
C GLY A 8 0.79 12.80 -4.37
N GLY A 9 1.14 13.53 -5.43
CA GLY A 9 2.52 13.87 -5.80
C GLY A 9 3.37 14.55 -4.71
N ASP A 10 2.74 15.13 -3.68
CA ASP A 10 3.42 15.80 -2.56
C ASP A 10 3.84 14.86 -1.42
N LEU A 11 3.41 13.59 -1.44
CA LEU A 11 3.74 12.57 -0.43
C LEU A 11 4.92 11.67 -0.84
N HIS A 12 5.52 11.89 -2.01
CA HIS A 12 6.56 11.03 -2.59
C HIS A 12 7.72 10.68 -1.61
N PRO A 13 8.28 11.62 -0.81
CA PRO A 13 9.31 11.30 0.18
C PRO A 13 8.79 10.47 1.37
N LEU A 14 7.51 10.60 1.71
CA LEU A 14 6.88 9.86 2.80
C LEU A 14 6.46 8.45 2.39
N VAL A 15 6.28 8.20 1.10
CA VAL A 15 5.97 6.87 0.56
C VAL A 15 7.26 6.07 0.35
N SER A 16 8.35 6.71 -0.09
CA SER A 16 9.64 6.05 -0.34
C SER A 16 10.21 5.30 0.87
N ARG A 17 9.99 5.79 2.09
CA ARG A 17 10.46 5.13 3.33
C ARG A 17 9.83 3.76 3.59
N PHE A 18 8.66 3.49 3.03
CA PHE A 18 7.94 2.22 3.24
C PHE A 18 8.45 1.11 2.33
N TRP A 19 9.02 1.45 1.18
CA TRP A 19 9.61 0.49 0.26
C TRP A 19 10.88 -0.13 0.81
N ASP A 20 11.06 -1.41 0.48
CA ASP A 20 12.32 -2.10 0.73
C ASP A 20 13.43 -1.54 -0.16
N LYS A 21 14.67 -1.87 0.16
CA LYS A 21 15.81 -1.42 -0.63
C LYS A 21 15.66 -1.88 -2.07
N ASN A 22 15.79 -0.93 -3.01
CA ASN A 22 15.63 -1.12 -4.45
C ASN A 22 14.20 -1.47 -4.89
N GLN A 23 13.18 -1.10 -4.12
CA GLN A 23 11.79 -1.28 -4.50
C GLN A 23 11.09 0.10 -4.62
N PRO A 24 10.08 0.25 -5.48
CA PRO A 24 9.64 -0.76 -6.44
C PRO A 24 10.62 -0.89 -7.63
N ASP A 25 10.84 -2.11 -8.13
CA ASP A 25 11.74 -2.35 -9.28
C ASP A 25 11.06 -2.87 -10.55
N ASN A 26 9.77 -3.17 -10.48
CA ASN A 26 8.99 -3.75 -11.55
C ASN A 26 9.69 -4.98 -12.17
N TRP A 27 10.16 -5.88 -11.30
CA TRP A 27 11.02 -6.98 -11.71
C TRP A 27 10.36 -7.83 -12.80
N ARG A 28 11.10 -8.04 -13.91
CA ARG A 28 10.64 -8.85 -15.03
C ARG A 28 11.13 -10.29 -14.88
N HIS A 29 10.18 -11.20 -14.73
CA HIS A 29 10.47 -12.60 -14.52
C HIS A 29 10.65 -13.37 -15.84
N GLY A 30 11.23 -14.57 -15.75
CA GLY A 30 11.55 -15.39 -16.93
C GLY A 30 10.33 -15.84 -17.76
N ASN A 31 9.14 -15.79 -17.19
CA ASN A 31 7.86 -16.05 -17.87
C ASN A 31 7.29 -14.81 -18.59
N GLY A 32 7.98 -13.67 -18.53
CA GLY A 32 7.57 -12.42 -19.16
C GLY A 32 6.62 -11.55 -18.33
N LEU A 33 6.23 -11.98 -17.13
CA LEU A 33 5.41 -11.21 -16.20
C LEU A 33 6.24 -10.16 -15.46
N THR A 34 5.57 -9.06 -15.10
CA THR A 34 6.09 -7.91 -14.36
C THR A 34 5.40 -7.77 -13.00
N GLU A 35 6.01 -7.01 -12.10
CA GLU A 35 5.56 -6.83 -10.73
C GLU A 35 4.81 -5.49 -10.59
N ASP A 36 3.47 -5.54 -10.65
CA ASP A 36 2.64 -4.33 -10.74
C ASP A 36 1.74 -4.10 -9.49
N CYS A 37 1.67 -5.06 -8.56
CA CYS A 37 0.89 -4.95 -7.32
C CYS A 37 1.79 -4.91 -6.08
N VAL A 38 1.37 -4.21 -5.03
CA VAL A 38 2.20 -4.08 -3.81
C VAL A 38 1.82 -5.15 -2.78
N HIS A 39 2.81 -5.83 -2.22
CA HIS A 39 2.64 -6.62 -1.01
C HIS A 39 3.52 -6.11 0.12
N MET A 40 3.17 -6.51 1.35
CA MET A 40 3.88 -6.10 2.56
C MET A 40 4.49 -7.31 3.24
N GLN A 41 5.81 -7.30 3.39
CA GLN A 41 6.52 -8.17 4.31
C GLN A 41 6.89 -7.36 5.56
N ARG A 42 8.16 -6.98 5.72
CA ARG A 42 8.62 -5.97 6.68
C ARG A 42 8.51 -4.56 6.11
N LYS A 43 8.73 -4.45 4.80
CA LYS A 43 8.64 -3.27 3.96
C LYS A 43 7.89 -3.64 2.68
N TRP A 44 7.58 -2.66 1.85
CA TRP A 44 6.84 -2.86 0.61
C TRP A 44 7.74 -3.37 -0.49
N ASN A 45 7.19 -4.23 -1.33
CA ASN A 45 7.79 -4.81 -2.51
C ASN A 45 6.69 -4.88 -3.57
N ASP A 46 6.99 -4.56 -4.81
CA ASP A 46 6.06 -4.84 -5.90
C ASP A 46 6.10 -6.32 -6.24
N MET A 47 5.03 -6.88 -6.77
CA MET A 47 4.83 -8.31 -6.93
C MET A 47 3.76 -8.54 -7.98
N TYR A 48 3.70 -9.75 -8.54
CA TYR A 48 2.59 -10.13 -9.39
C TYR A 48 1.25 -10.00 -8.66
N CYS A 49 0.29 -9.38 -9.32
CA CYS A 49 -1.06 -9.22 -8.81
C CYS A 49 -1.79 -10.56 -8.56
N THR A 50 -1.34 -11.64 -9.21
CA THR A 50 -1.92 -12.98 -9.07
C THR A 50 -1.27 -13.79 -7.95
N ALA A 51 -0.26 -13.26 -7.27
CA ALA A 51 0.39 -13.95 -6.16
C ALA A 51 -0.58 -14.06 -4.96
N LEU A 52 -0.62 -15.25 -4.36
CA LEU A 52 -1.54 -15.55 -3.25
C LEU A 52 -0.88 -15.19 -1.92
N TYR A 53 -1.22 -14.01 -1.40
CA TYR A 53 -0.81 -13.52 -0.08
C TYR A 53 -2.01 -13.13 0.77
N HIS A 54 -1.80 -12.98 2.08
CA HIS A 54 -2.79 -12.36 2.96
C HIS A 54 -2.94 -10.87 2.67
N TRP A 55 -4.14 -10.33 2.90
CA TRP A 55 -4.48 -8.92 2.66
C TRP A 55 -4.93 -8.20 3.93
N VAL A 56 -4.76 -6.89 3.93
CA VAL A 56 -5.21 -6.01 5.02
C VAL A 56 -6.35 -5.13 4.49
N CYS A 57 -7.51 -5.21 5.14
CA CYS A 57 -8.66 -4.36 4.82
C CYS A 57 -8.62 -3.06 5.64
N LYS A 58 -9.02 -1.95 5.02
CA LYS A 58 -9.32 -0.70 5.74
C LYS A 58 -10.83 -0.46 5.73
N LYS A 59 -11.39 -0.10 6.89
CA LYS A 59 -12.75 0.42 7.01
C LYS A 59 -12.75 1.75 7.76
N PRO A 60 -13.74 2.63 7.54
CA PRO A 60 -13.94 3.80 8.40
C PRO A 60 -14.12 3.36 9.86
N VAL A 61 -13.65 4.19 10.79
CA VAL A 61 -14.03 4.05 12.20
C VAL A 61 -15.52 4.36 12.27
N ALA A 62 -16.32 3.43 12.78
CA ALA A 62 -17.73 3.72 13.04
C ALA A 62 -17.80 4.90 14.01
N PRO A 63 -18.69 5.89 13.81
CA PRO A 63 -18.92 6.91 14.81
C PRO A 63 -19.27 6.21 16.12
N SER A 64 -18.39 6.31 17.12
CA SER A 64 -18.74 5.87 18.46
C SER A 64 -19.91 6.76 18.92
N PRO A 65 -21.07 6.21 19.32
CA PRO A 65 -22.23 7.02 19.71
C PRO A 65 -21.98 8.02 20.86
N GLY A 66 -20.82 7.97 21.53
CA GLY A 66 -20.47 8.80 22.67
C GLY A 66 -19.37 9.85 22.45
N CYS A 67 -18.90 10.09 21.23
CA CYS A 67 -17.92 11.15 20.94
C CYS A 67 -18.40 12.10 19.83
N LEU A 68 -19.69 12.45 19.83
CA LEU A 68 -20.09 13.74 19.29
C LEU A 68 -19.75 14.77 20.36
N GLY A 69 -18.61 15.45 20.17
CA GLY A 69 -18.20 16.55 21.02
C GLY A 69 -19.38 17.50 21.22
N SER A 70 -19.66 17.82 22.47
CA SER A 70 -20.55 18.90 22.85
C SER A 70 -19.99 20.18 22.22
N LEU A 71 -20.63 20.64 21.13
CA LEU A 71 -20.55 22.00 20.65
C LEU A 71 -21.49 22.88 21.48
#